data_AF-A0A1G3UAT4-F1
#
_entry.id   AF-A0A1G3UAT4-F1
#
_cell.length_a   1.000
_cell.length_b   1.000
_cell.length_c   1.000
_cell.angle_alpha   90.00
_cell.angle_beta   90.00
_cell.angle_gamma   90.00
#
_symmetry.space_group_name_H-M   'P 1'
#
loop_
_entity.id
_entity.type
_entity.pdbx_description
1 polymer ?
#
loop_
_entity_poly.entity_id
_entity_poly.type
_entity_poly.pdbx_seq_one_letter_code
_entity_poly.pdbx_strand_id
1 'polypeptide(L)'
;CPYNTLLLAKPGDNKPLGTPYFIPRDIPCYMCPDIPCVPVCPTGALNEPSVTTKGKLDINIADMGLAVIDRETCIAFWGIQCDACYRACPILGHAITVEYHKNERTGKHAYLTPVVHADACTGCGLCEKACVTEKASIFILPREVAMGKAGNYYIKGWDKEDEKRLKDASEIKTTTEISKGTAIDSLNSGIGGLDK
;
A
#
# COMPACT_ATOMS: atom_id res chain seq x y z
N CYS A 1 17.61 -15.99 -10.09
CA CYS A 1 17.62 -15.51 -8.69
C CYS A 1 18.38 -16.53 -7.86
N PRO A 2 19.38 -16.14 -7.04
CA PRO A 2 20.18 -17.08 -6.24
C PRO A 2 19.35 -17.98 -5.31
N TYR A 3 18.19 -17.50 -4.87
CA TYR A 3 17.31 -18.18 -3.92
C TYR A 3 16.15 -18.92 -4.58
N ASN A 4 16.13 -19.02 -5.92
CA ASN A 4 14.99 -19.57 -6.68
C ASN A 4 13.63 -18.91 -6.35
N THR A 5 13.64 -17.65 -5.89
CA THR A 5 12.45 -16.84 -5.63
C THR A 5 11.61 -16.63 -6.89
N LEU A 6 12.27 -16.31 -8.02
CA LEU A 6 11.59 -15.89 -9.24
C LEU A 6 11.21 -17.09 -10.11
N LEU A 7 9.93 -17.17 -10.44
CA LEU A 7 9.32 -18.06 -11.42
C LEU A 7 8.98 -17.27 -12.68
N LEU A 8 9.01 -17.90 -13.85
CA LEU A 8 8.56 -17.30 -15.10
C LEU A 8 7.14 -17.76 -15.40
N ALA A 9 6.25 -16.81 -15.68
CA ALA A 9 4.88 -17.10 -16.06
C ALA A 9 4.80 -17.93 -17.35
N LYS A 10 4.05 -19.03 -17.28
CA LYS A 10 3.78 -19.98 -18.36
C LYS A 10 2.35 -19.80 -18.88
N PRO A 11 2.01 -20.39 -20.05
CA PRO A 11 0.63 -20.44 -20.50
C PRO A 11 -0.29 -21.05 -19.44
N GLY A 12 -1.32 -20.32 -19.03
CA GLY A 12 -2.26 -20.72 -17.97
C GLY A 12 -2.13 -19.95 -16.64
N ASP A 13 -1.03 -19.21 -16.41
CA ASP A 13 -0.78 -18.52 -15.14
C ASP A 13 -1.56 -17.19 -14.97
N ASN A 14 -2.44 -16.83 -15.92
CA ASN A 14 -3.14 -15.54 -15.98
C ASN A 14 -2.23 -14.31 -15.82
N LYS A 15 -0.97 -14.44 -16.25
CA LYS A 15 0.05 -13.39 -16.28
C LYS A 15 0.65 -13.31 -17.67
N PRO A 16 1.19 -12.15 -18.09
CA PRO A 16 1.89 -12.07 -19.37
C PRO A 16 3.03 -13.10 -19.41
N LEU A 17 3.18 -13.76 -20.56
CA LEU A 17 4.15 -14.85 -20.73
C LEU A 17 5.58 -14.35 -20.49
N GLY A 18 6.34 -15.12 -19.72
CA GLY A 18 7.72 -14.76 -19.37
C GLY A 18 7.84 -13.63 -18.35
N THR A 19 6.74 -13.12 -17.79
CA THR A 19 6.81 -12.18 -16.66
C THR A 19 7.32 -12.91 -15.42
N PRO A 20 8.40 -12.42 -14.79
CA PRO A 20 8.90 -12.97 -13.54
C PRO A 20 7.92 -12.63 -12.40
N TYR A 21 7.62 -13.60 -11.56
CA TYR A 21 6.82 -13.44 -10.35
C TYR A 21 7.35 -14.35 -9.24
N PHE A 22 6.88 -14.17 -8.01
CA PHE A 22 7.17 -15.06 -6.89
C PHE A 22 5.94 -15.24 -6.02
N ILE A 23 5.97 -16.25 -5.15
CA ILE A 23 4.90 -16.52 -4.18
C ILE A 23 5.48 -16.20 -2.80
N PRO A 24 5.14 -15.05 -2.20
CA PRO A 24 5.70 -14.59 -0.94
C PRO A 24 5.64 -15.62 0.20
N ARG A 25 4.52 -16.35 0.32
CA ARG A 25 4.33 -17.40 1.34
C ARG A 25 5.27 -18.60 1.18
N ASP A 26 5.73 -18.87 -0.04
CA ASP A 26 6.60 -20.01 -0.34
C ASP A 26 8.06 -19.59 -0.28
N ILE A 27 8.49 -18.74 -1.22
CA ILE A 27 9.85 -18.23 -1.32
C ILE A 27 9.77 -16.72 -1.60
N PRO A 28 9.96 -15.86 -0.58
CA PRO A 28 9.90 -14.41 -0.75
C PRO A 28 11.17 -13.85 -1.41
N CYS A 29 11.18 -12.55 -1.68
CA CYS A 29 12.38 -11.82 -2.05
C CYS A 29 13.24 -11.55 -0.81
N TYR A 30 14.49 -12.03 -0.84
CA TYR A 30 15.46 -11.85 0.25
C TYR A 30 16.22 -10.51 0.20
N MET A 31 15.78 -9.57 -0.64
CA MET A 31 16.35 -8.22 -0.75
C MET A 31 17.89 -8.20 -0.89
N CYS A 32 18.40 -8.89 -1.92
CA CYS A 32 19.84 -8.95 -2.23
C CYS A 32 20.40 -7.53 -2.46
N PRO A 33 21.44 -7.08 -1.73
CA PRO A 33 21.99 -5.73 -1.89
C PRO A 33 22.56 -5.43 -3.28
N ASP A 34 23.06 -6.47 -3.97
CA ASP A 34 23.66 -6.43 -5.29
C ASP A 34 22.67 -6.69 -6.44
N ILE A 35 21.41 -7.00 -6.12
CA ILE A 35 20.29 -7.20 -7.06
C ILE A 35 20.67 -8.00 -8.33
N PRO A 36 21.26 -9.21 -8.20
CA PRO A 36 21.83 -9.92 -9.35
C PRO A 36 20.76 -10.40 -10.35
N CYS A 37 19.49 -10.37 -9.97
CA CYS A 37 18.37 -10.76 -10.84
C CYS A 37 18.00 -9.71 -11.90
N VAL A 38 18.24 -8.42 -11.65
CA VAL A 38 17.80 -7.34 -12.53
C VAL A 38 18.66 -7.23 -13.79
N PRO A 39 20.01 -7.16 -13.71
CA PRO A 39 20.85 -7.00 -14.90
C PRO A 39 20.77 -8.18 -15.89
N VAL A 40 20.38 -9.36 -15.41
CA VAL A 40 20.29 -10.59 -16.21
C VAL A 40 18.86 -10.88 -16.72
N CYS A 41 17.90 -9.98 -16.47
CA CYS A 41 16.51 -10.20 -16.85
C CYS A 41 16.33 -10.14 -18.37
N PRO A 42 15.97 -11.24 -19.05
CA PRO A 42 15.94 -11.27 -20.52
C PRO A 42 14.76 -10.51 -21.12
N THR A 43 13.65 -10.37 -20.37
CA THR A 43 12.42 -9.73 -20.83
C THR A 43 12.38 -8.23 -20.54
N GLY A 44 13.33 -7.71 -19.76
CA GLY A 44 13.29 -6.33 -19.26
C GLY A 44 12.15 -6.06 -18.25
N ALA A 45 11.43 -7.11 -17.80
CA ALA A 45 10.38 -6.96 -16.80
C ALA A 45 10.93 -6.52 -15.43
N LEU A 46 12.17 -6.91 -15.12
CA LEU A 46 12.93 -6.34 -14.02
C LEU A 46 13.90 -5.31 -14.61
N ASN A 47 13.63 -4.03 -14.38
CA ASN A 47 14.39 -2.95 -15.00
C ASN A 47 15.31 -2.26 -13.99
N GLU A 48 16.57 -2.07 -14.37
CA GLU A 48 17.61 -1.44 -13.54
C GLU A 48 17.25 -0.01 -13.06
N PRO A 49 16.62 0.86 -13.88
CA PRO A 49 16.25 2.20 -13.42
C PRO A 49 15.31 2.22 -12.22
N SER A 50 14.42 1.22 -12.08
CA SER A 50 13.47 1.14 -10.96
C SER A 50 14.11 0.75 -9.63
N VAL A 51 15.37 0.33 -9.65
CA VAL A 51 16.13 -0.08 -8.47
C VAL A 51 17.48 0.63 -8.39
N THR A 52 17.60 1.81 -9.00
CA THR A 52 18.83 2.59 -9.00
C THR A 52 18.63 3.94 -8.32
N THR A 53 19.40 4.18 -7.26
CA THR A 53 19.47 5.46 -6.55
C THR A 53 20.86 6.06 -6.75
N LYS A 54 20.95 7.28 -7.29
CA LYS A 54 22.23 8.02 -7.47
C LYS A 54 23.31 7.20 -8.22
N GLY A 55 22.89 6.44 -9.24
CA GLY A 55 23.80 5.63 -10.08
C GLY A 55 24.30 4.35 -9.41
N LYS A 56 23.68 3.91 -8.31
CA LYS A 56 23.96 2.62 -7.66
C LYS A 56 22.68 1.84 -7.45
N LEU A 57 22.77 0.52 -7.54
CA LEU A 57 21.67 -0.38 -7.22
C LEU A 57 21.27 -0.20 -5.75
N ASP A 58 19.97 -0.04 -5.52
CA ASP A 58 19.35 0.16 -4.22
C ASP A 58 18.06 -0.67 -4.15
N ILE A 59 18.13 -1.77 -3.42
CA ILE A 59 17.01 -2.72 -3.31
C ILE A 59 15.87 -2.16 -2.45
N ASN A 60 16.10 -1.11 -1.66
CA ASN A 60 15.09 -0.54 -0.76
C ASN A 60 14.04 0.32 -1.48
N ILE A 61 14.30 0.73 -2.72
CA ILE A 61 13.34 1.46 -3.56
C ILE A 61 12.57 0.54 -4.52
N ALA A 62 12.85 -0.78 -4.47
CA ALA A 62 12.18 -1.73 -5.34
C ALA A 62 10.67 -1.78 -5.06
N ASP A 63 9.87 -1.80 -6.12
CA ASP A 63 8.42 -1.91 -6.03
C ASP A 63 7.96 -3.28 -6.55
N MET A 64 7.76 -4.23 -5.63
CA MET A 64 7.26 -5.57 -5.92
C MET A 64 5.79 -5.75 -5.49
N GLY A 65 5.24 -4.79 -4.74
CA GLY A 65 3.90 -4.87 -4.16
C GLY A 65 3.78 -4.14 -2.82
N LEU A 66 2.67 -4.36 -2.13
CA LEU A 66 2.37 -3.78 -0.82
C LEU A 66 1.87 -4.87 0.14
N ALA A 67 2.41 -4.88 1.35
CA ALA A 67 1.90 -5.74 2.42
C ALA A 67 0.58 -5.19 2.98
N VAL A 68 -0.43 -6.04 3.08
CA VAL A 68 -1.75 -5.71 3.65
C VAL A 68 -2.02 -6.66 4.80
N ILE A 69 -2.48 -6.12 5.93
CA ILE A 69 -2.81 -6.89 7.12
C ILE A 69 -4.32 -7.07 7.22
N ASP A 70 -4.75 -8.31 7.35
CA ASP A 70 -6.09 -8.65 7.82
C ASP A 70 -6.13 -8.57 9.36
N ARG A 71 -6.81 -7.54 9.85
CA ARG A 71 -6.91 -7.25 11.29
C ARG A 71 -7.75 -8.29 12.04
N GLU A 72 -8.69 -8.95 11.37
CA GLU A 72 -9.61 -9.88 12.02
C GLU A 72 -8.95 -11.22 12.31
N THR A 73 -7.95 -11.61 11.52
CA THR A 73 -7.23 -12.89 11.69
C THR A 73 -5.85 -12.72 12.33
N CYS A 74 -5.30 -11.50 12.36
CA CYS A 74 -3.99 -11.27 12.93
C CYS A 74 -4.01 -11.32 14.46
N ILE A 75 -3.31 -12.31 15.03
CA ILE A 75 -3.26 -12.54 16.48
C ILE A 75 -2.71 -11.36 17.29
N ALA A 76 -1.93 -10.46 16.66
CA ALA A 76 -1.46 -9.23 17.29
C ALA A 76 -2.63 -8.28 17.64
N PHE A 77 -3.65 -8.22 16.79
CA PHE A 77 -4.88 -7.46 17.05
C PHE A 77 -5.77 -8.13 18.10
N TRP A 78 -5.59 -9.43 18.36
CA TRP A 78 -6.25 -10.14 19.45
C TRP A 78 -5.58 -9.95 20.81
N GLY A 79 -4.45 -9.21 20.87
CA GLY A 79 -3.71 -8.96 22.11
C GLY A 79 -2.65 -10.00 22.46
N ILE A 80 -2.34 -10.91 21.53
CA ILE A 80 -1.17 -11.77 21.65
C ILE A 80 0.05 -10.96 21.24
N GLN A 81 1.14 -11.04 22.01
CA GLN A 81 2.40 -10.38 21.67
C GLN A 81 3.08 -11.09 20.50
N CYS A 82 2.74 -10.69 19.28
CA CYS A 82 3.32 -11.18 18.04
C CYS A 82 3.93 -10.02 17.26
N ASP A 83 5.23 -10.07 17.02
CA ASP A 83 5.99 -9.10 16.24
C ASP A 83 6.76 -9.76 15.07
N ALA A 84 6.34 -10.97 14.66
CA ALA A 84 7.03 -11.77 13.67
C ALA A 84 7.19 -11.05 12.31
N CYS A 85 6.11 -10.44 11.81
CA CYS A 85 6.13 -9.69 10.55
C CYS A 85 7.00 -8.44 10.65
N TYR A 86 6.97 -7.75 11.79
CA TYR A 86 7.80 -6.58 12.07
C TYR A 86 9.28 -6.98 12.03
N ARG A 87 9.70 -7.97 12.83
CA ARG A 87 11.11 -8.44 12.89
C ARG A 87 11.62 -9.04 11.58
N ALA A 88 10.74 -9.64 10.78
CA ALA A 88 11.12 -10.20 9.48
C ALA A 88 11.31 -9.14 8.40
N CYS A 89 10.86 -7.91 8.61
CA CYS A 89 10.97 -6.82 7.64
C CYS A 89 12.44 -6.33 7.54
N PRO A 90 13.06 -6.35 6.35
CA PRO A 90 14.41 -5.80 6.15
C PRO A 90 14.49 -4.29 6.39
N ILE A 91 13.39 -3.58 6.14
CA ILE A 91 13.26 -2.12 6.34
C ILE A 91 12.51 -1.85 7.64
N LEU A 92 13.01 -2.46 8.71
CA LEU A 92 12.44 -2.42 10.06
C LEU A 92 12.24 -0.98 10.54
N GLY A 93 11.09 -0.70 11.16
CA GLY A 93 10.76 0.61 11.72
C GLY A 93 10.41 1.69 10.69
N HIS A 94 10.51 1.38 9.39
CA HIS A 94 10.10 2.27 8.31
C HIS A 94 8.97 1.66 7.48
N ALA A 95 9.17 0.47 6.91
CA ALA A 95 8.12 -0.21 6.12
C ALA A 95 7.03 -0.85 7.00
N ILE A 96 7.41 -1.31 8.19
CA ILE A 96 6.47 -1.80 9.21
C ILE A 96 6.89 -1.20 10.55
N THR A 97 5.94 -0.58 11.25
CA THR A 97 6.08 -0.13 12.64
C THR A 97 5.15 -0.90 13.56
N VAL A 98 5.35 -0.77 14.87
CA VAL A 98 4.45 -1.33 15.89
C VAL A 98 3.81 -0.18 16.64
N GLU A 99 2.48 -0.12 16.63
CA GLU A 99 1.71 0.86 17.38
C GLU A 99 1.18 0.25 18.68
N TYR A 100 1.19 1.07 19.73
CA TYR A 100 0.69 0.70 21.04
C TYR A 100 -0.76 1.17 21.17
N HIS A 101 -1.70 0.23 21.31
CA HIS A 101 -3.08 0.55 21.69
C HIS A 101 -3.38 0.02 23.09
N LYS A 102 -4.05 0.83 23.90
CA LYS A 102 -4.51 0.41 25.22
C LYS A 102 -5.84 -0.34 25.09
N ASN A 103 -5.95 -1.51 25.71
CA ASN A 103 -7.24 -2.18 25.81
C ASN A 103 -8.16 -1.43 26.77
N GLU A 104 -9.21 -0.80 26.25
CA GLU A 104 -10.18 -0.02 27.03
C GLU A 104 -10.89 -0.86 28.11
N ARG A 105 -11.15 -2.15 27.83
CA ARG A 105 -11.87 -3.06 28.75
C ARG A 105 -11.06 -3.46 29.97
N THR A 106 -9.75 -3.65 29.84
CA THR A 106 -8.91 -4.16 30.94
C THR A 106 -7.89 -3.15 31.46
N GLY A 107 -7.66 -2.05 30.74
CA GLY A 107 -6.76 -0.96 31.12
C GLY A 107 -5.29 -1.32 31.31
N LYS A 108 -4.93 -2.61 31.26
CA LYS A 108 -3.62 -3.18 31.62
C LYS A 108 -2.92 -3.89 30.45
N HIS A 109 -3.65 -4.39 29.46
CA HIS A 109 -3.07 -5.04 28.28
C HIS A 109 -2.87 -4.02 27.16
N ALA A 110 -1.63 -3.88 26.70
CA ALA A 110 -1.29 -3.14 25.51
C ALA A 110 -1.33 -4.07 24.29
N TYR A 111 -2.06 -3.69 23.25
CA TYR A 111 -1.96 -4.28 21.93
C TYR A 111 -0.71 -3.71 21.25
N LEU A 112 0.10 -4.59 20.67
CA LEU A 112 1.23 -4.25 19.82
C LEU A 112 0.83 -4.58 18.38
N THR A 113 0.20 -3.63 17.70
CA THR A 113 -0.35 -3.89 16.37
C THR A 113 0.62 -3.43 15.29
N PRO A 114 0.96 -4.29 14.31
CA PRO A 114 1.79 -3.88 13.19
C PRO A 114 1.05 -2.91 12.28
N VAL A 115 1.74 -1.88 11.81
CA VAL A 115 1.27 -0.91 10.81
C VAL A 115 2.24 -0.93 9.63
N VAL A 116 1.71 -1.15 8.42
CA VAL A 116 2.49 -1.12 7.19
C VAL A 116 2.43 0.28 6.59
N HIS A 117 3.60 0.84 6.28
CA HIS A 117 3.73 2.14 5.62
C HIS A 117 3.96 1.94 4.14
N ALA A 118 3.01 2.37 3.32
CA ALA A 118 3.01 2.07 1.89
C ALA A 118 4.18 2.74 1.14
N ASP A 119 4.60 3.92 1.56
CA ASP A 119 5.73 4.67 0.99
C ASP A 119 7.08 3.97 1.16
N ALA A 120 7.26 3.19 2.24
CA ALA A 120 8.49 2.45 2.50
C ALA A 120 8.39 0.94 2.18
N CYS A 121 7.19 0.37 2.12
CA CYS A 121 7.01 -1.06 1.82
C CYS A 121 7.36 -1.37 0.35
N THR A 122 8.32 -2.27 0.16
CA THR A 122 8.76 -2.77 -1.15
C THR A 122 7.96 -3.97 -1.66
N GLY A 123 7.16 -4.61 -0.80
CA GLY A 123 6.45 -5.84 -1.16
C GLY A 123 7.32 -7.11 -1.22
N CYS A 124 8.46 -7.14 -0.53
CA CYS A 124 9.40 -8.28 -0.61
C CYS A 124 8.83 -9.63 -0.14
N GLY A 125 7.78 -9.64 0.68
CA GLY A 125 7.09 -10.87 1.09
C GLY A 125 7.65 -11.61 2.30
N LEU A 126 8.77 -11.17 2.87
CA LEU A 126 9.35 -11.79 4.08
C LEU A 126 8.38 -11.79 5.26
N CYS A 127 7.55 -10.75 5.38
CA CYS A 127 6.52 -10.65 6.41
C CYS A 127 5.39 -11.68 6.25
N GLU A 128 4.98 -11.99 5.02
CA GLU A 128 3.97 -13.02 4.71
C GLU A 128 4.51 -14.43 5.01
N LYS A 129 5.78 -14.67 4.66
CA LYS A 129 6.47 -15.92 5.01
C LYS A 129 6.59 -16.11 6.52
N ALA A 130 6.93 -15.06 7.25
CA ALA A 130 7.14 -15.09 8.69
C ALA A 130 5.85 -15.17 9.51
N CYS A 131 4.69 -14.96 8.90
CA CYS A 131 3.41 -14.99 9.60
C CYS A 131 3.12 -16.38 10.18
N VAL A 132 2.92 -16.44 11.50
CA VAL A 132 2.74 -17.69 12.27
C VAL A 132 1.35 -18.29 12.17
N THR A 133 0.39 -17.59 11.58
CA THR A 133 -0.96 -18.09 11.38
C THR A 133 -0.99 -19.15 10.28
N GLU A 134 -1.97 -20.06 10.33
CA GLU A 134 -2.15 -21.14 9.34
C GLU A 134 -2.22 -20.58 7.91
N LYS A 135 -3.19 -19.68 7.70
CA LYS A 135 -3.24 -18.77 6.55
C LYS A 135 -2.70 -17.41 7.00
N ALA A 136 -1.73 -16.87 6.25
CA ALA A 136 -1.07 -15.63 6.62
C ALA A 136 -2.08 -14.47 6.76
N SER A 137 -2.05 -13.79 7.91
CA SER A 137 -2.85 -12.58 8.17
C SER A 137 -2.21 -11.29 7.65
N ILE A 138 -1.02 -11.41 7.06
CA ILE A 138 -0.37 -10.35 6.29
C ILE A 138 0.05 -10.93 4.95
N PHE A 139 -0.32 -10.29 3.86
CA PHE A 139 -0.08 -10.79 2.51
C PHE A 139 0.32 -9.67 1.55
N ILE A 140 1.11 -9.99 0.54
CA ILE A 140 1.55 -9.04 -0.49
C ILE A 140 0.53 -9.00 -1.63
N LEU A 141 0.09 -7.81 -1.99
CA LEU A 141 -0.74 -7.56 -3.15
C LEU A 141 -0.06 -6.56 -4.10
N PRO A 142 -0.39 -6.59 -5.40
CA PRO A 142 -0.08 -5.48 -6.29
C PRO A 142 -0.65 -4.17 -5.72
N ARG A 143 0.10 -3.07 -5.82
CA ARG A 143 -0.30 -1.78 -5.23
C ARG A 143 -1.65 -1.29 -5.79
N GLU A 144 -1.91 -1.55 -7.07
CA GLU A 144 -3.18 -1.25 -7.73
C GLU A 144 -4.40 -1.96 -7.13
N VAL A 145 -4.20 -3.14 -6.53
CA VAL A 145 -5.25 -3.91 -5.85
C VAL A 145 -5.37 -3.47 -4.39
N ALA A 146 -4.23 -3.20 -3.74
CA ALA A 146 -4.19 -2.86 -2.32
C ALA A 146 -4.61 -1.41 -2.01
N MET A 147 -4.29 -0.47 -2.89
CA MET A 147 -4.44 0.96 -2.64
C MET A 147 -5.65 1.55 -3.36
N GLY A 148 -6.39 2.41 -2.64
CA GLY A 148 -7.45 3.24 -3.23
C GLY A 148 -6.90 4.48 -3.93
N LYS A 149 -7.77 5.17 -4.69
CA LYS A 149 -7.49 6.46 -5.34
C LYS A 149 -8.44 7.52 -4.82
N ALA A 150 -7.92 8.58 -4.20
CA ALA A 150 -8.73 9.67 -3.64
C ALA A 150 -9.43 10.54 -4.70
N GLY A 151 -8.98 10.53 -5.95
CA GLY A 151 -9.49 11.40 -7.02
C GLY A 151 -8.96 12.85 -6.91
N ASN A 152 -9.16 13.65 -7.97
CA ASN A 152 -8.51 14.97 -8.10
C ASN A 152 -9.15 16.07 -7.23
N TYR A 153 -10.32 15.80 -6.64
CA TYR A 153 -11.05 16.75 -5.79
C TYR A 153 -10.60 16.75 -4.33
N TYR A 154 -9.96 15.66 -3.87
CA TYR A 154 -9.45 15.53 -2.52
C TYR A 154 -7.92 15.64 -2.57
N ILE A 155 -7.43 16.87 -2.39
CA ILE A 155 -6.02 17.23 -2.45
C ILE A 155 -5.51 17.51 -1.04
N LYS A 156 -4.34 16.96 -0.72
CA LYS A 156 -3.58 17.27 0.48
C LYS A 156 -2.90 18.62 0.28
N GLY A 157 -3.51 19.70 0.77
CA GLY A 157 -2.97 21.06 0.58
C GLY A 157 -1.58 21.32 1.19
N TRP A 158 -1.05 20.40 2.00
CA TRP A 158 0.30 20.48 2.56
C TRP A 158 1.35 19.67 1.78
N ASP A 159 0.94 18.90 0.76
CA ASP A 159 1.83 18.11 -0.09
C ASP A 159 1.92 18.77 -1.48
N LYS A 160 3.09 19.34 -1.79
CA LYS A 160 3.34 20.07 -3.05
C LYS A 160 3.20 19.19 -4.29
N GLU A 161 3.50 17.89 -4.18
CA GLU A 161 3.34 16.98 -5.32
C GLU A 161 1.87 16.65 -5.53
N ASP A 162 1.11 16.48 -4.44
CA ASP A 162 -0.33 16.24 -4.50
C ASP A 162 -1.10 17.46 -5.03
N GLU A 163 -0.66 18.67 -4.67
CA GLU A 163 -1.25 19.94 -5.12
C GLU A 163 -1.21 20.11 -6.65
N LYS A 164 -0.21 19.54 -7.33
CA LYS A 164 -0.12 19.58 -8.80
C LYS A 164 -1.33 18.92 -9.48
N ARG A 165 -2.01 17.98 -8.82
CA ARG A 165 -3.21 17.30 -9.33
C ARG A 165 -4.41 18.24 -9.49
N LEU A 166 -4.37 19.42 -8.87
CA LEU A 166 -5.39 20.46 -9.05
C LEU A 166 -5.52 20.88 -10.53
N LYS A 167 -4.42 20.83 -11.29
CA LYS A 167 -4.43 21.14 -12.73
C LYS A 167 -5.34 20.22 -13.53
N ASP A 168 -5.53 18.99 -13.04
CA ASP A 168 -6.35 17.96 -13.68
C ASP A 168 -7.77 17.89 -13.06
N ALA A 169 -8.12 18.81 -12.17
CA ALA A 169 -9.46 18.90 -11.60
C ALA A 169 -10.37 19.70 -12.55
N SER A 170 -11.48 19.09 -12.98
CA SER A 170 -12.52 19.77 -13.75
C SER A 170 -13.52 20.45 -12.82
N GLU A 171 -13.89 21.71 -13.09
CA GLU A 171 -15.00 22.35 -12.37
C GLU A 171 -16.31 21.62 -12.67
N ILE A 172 -16.94 21.05 -11.64
CA ILE A 172 -18.33 20.59 -11.71
C ILE A 172 -19.21 21.79 -11.36
N LYS A 173 -19.71 22.51 -12.37
CA LYS A 173 -20.73 23.54 -12.15
C LYS A 173 -22.11 22.88 -12.08
N THR A 174 -22.58 22.63 -10.87
CA THR A 174 -23.96 22.20 -10.65
C THR A 174 -24.88 23.41 -10.69
N THR A 175 -25.52 23.66 -11.83
CA THR A 175 -26.55 24.70 -11.95
C THR A 175 -27.89 24.12 -11.50
N THR A 176 -28.48 24.67 -10.45
CA THR A 176 -29.85 24.35 -10.02
C THR A 176 -30.79 25.52 -10.36
N GLU A 177 -32.11 25.34 -10.18
CA GLU A 177 -33.08 26.44 -10.34
C GLU A 177 -32.77 27.65 -9.43
N ILE A 178 -32.18 27.38 -8.26
CA ILE A 178 -31.72 28.41 -7.32
C ILE A 178 -30.52 29.20 -7.89
N SER A 179 -29.70 28.55 -8.73
CA SER A 179 -28.55 29.18 -9.40
C SER A 179 -28.94 30.18 -10.50
N LYS A 180 -30.22 30.31 -10.85
CA LYS A 180 -30.72 31.29 -11.83
C LYS A 180 -30.90 32.71 -11.24
N GLY A 181 -31.03 32.83 -9.92
CA GLY A 181 -31.16 34.11 -9.21
C GLY A 181 -29.80 34.68 -8.78
N THR A 182 -29.79 35.93 -8.31
CA THR A 182 -28.56 36.48 -7.70
C THR A 182 -28.29 35.82 -6.36
N ALA A 183 -27.03 35.77 -5.92
CA ALA A 183 -26.66 35.16 -4.63
C ALA A 183 -27.43 35.78 -3.45
N ILE A 184 -27.76 37.07 -3.54
CA ILE A 184 -28.56 37.80 -2.54
C ILE A 184 -30.01 37.32 -2.56
N ASP A 185 -30.61 37.14 -3.74
CA ASP A 185 -31.98 36.63 -3.87
C ASP A 185 -32.11 35.19 -3.38
N SER A 186 -31.13 34.34 -3.66
CA SER A 186 -31.10 32.96 -3.18
C SER A 186 -31.01 32.88 -1.64
N LEU A 187 -30.18 33.73 -1.01
CA LEU A 187 -30.05 33.79 0.45
C LEU A 187 -31.29 34.38 1.13
N ASN A 188 -31.92 35.37 0.51
CA ASN A 188 -33.13 36.02 1.02
C ASN A 188 -34.41 35.20 0.77
N SER A 189 -34.37 34.21 -0.14
CA SER A 189 -35.49 33.30 -0.39
C SER A 189 -35.66 32.18 0.66
N GLY A 190 -34.90 32.23 1.76
CA GLY A 190 -34.89 31.20 2.80
C GLY A 190 -36.27 30.94 3.44
N ILE A 191 -36.54 29.65 3.69
CA ILE A 191 -37.59 29.15 4.62
C ILE A 191 -39.04 29.27 4.08
N GLY A 192 -39.35 28.49 3.04
CA GLY A 192 -40.73 28.25 2.60
C GLY A 192 -41.08 26.77 2.42
N GLY A 193 -40.30 25.86 3.02
CA GLY A 193 -40.37 24.42 2.74
C GLY A 193 -40.45 23.51 3.97
N LEU A 194 -40.82 24.02 5.15
CA LEU A 194 -41.08 23.20 6.34
C LEU A 194 -42.55 23.13 6.76
N ASP A 195 -43.47 23.66 5.94
CA ASP A 195 -44.90 23.49 6.15
C ASP A 195 -45.51 22.67 4.99
N LYS A 196 -45.41 21.34 5.10
CA LYS A 196 -46.46 20.36 4.73
C LYS A 196 -46.01 18.93 5.04
#